data_AF-A0A835HVN7-F1
#
_entry.id   AF-A0A835HVN7-F1
#
_cell.length_a   1.000
_cell.length_b   1.000
_cell.length_c   1.000
_cell.angle_alpha   90.00
_cell.angle_beta   90.00
_cell.angle_gamma   90.00
#
_symmetry.space_group_name_H-M   'P 1'
#
loop_
_entity.id
_entity.type
_entity.pdbx_description
1 polymer ?
#
loop_
_entity_poly.entity_id
_entity_poly.type
_entity_poly.pdbx_seq_one_letter_code
_entity_poly.pdbx_strand_id
1 'polypeptide(L)'
;MTLADVEKTARETKQQVNEMQGLMNQLNDRLIKEIQSREVTEKKLDTRFELADRKLEAKFEQLFQIMNNTKATELLSSSKLPLETTTEADHSATNSPRKNRVDTNDQGKFIRTPKLDFPRFDGSNPRAWARKCTQFFQLYPMDDLKRLV
;
A
#
# COMPACT_ATOMS: atom_id res chain seq x y z
N MET A 1 -47.07 60.10 -15.03
CA MET A 1 -45.67 59.92 -14.63
C MET A 1 -44.92 61.17 -14.99
N THR A 2 -44.36 61.87 -14.00
CA THR A 2 -43.69 63.15 -14.17
C THR A 2 -42.19 62.96 -14.39
N LEU A 3 -41.51 63.97 -14.93
CA LEU A 3 -40.04 63.96 -15.07
C LEU A 3 -39.34 63.72 -13.72
N ALA A 4 -39.91 64.25 -12.63
CA ALA A 4 -39.41 64.04 -11.27
C ALA A 4 -39.50 62.57 -10.82
N ASP A 5 -40.55 61.85 -11.23
CA ASP A 5 -40.69 60.42 -10.94
C ASP A 5 -39.60 59.61 -11.64
N VAL A 6 -39.30 59.95 -12.90
CA VAL A 6 -38.24 59.30 -13.70
C VAL A 6 -36.87 59.51 -13.07
N GLU A 7 -36.54 60.75 -12.66
CA GLU A 7 -35.25 61.05 -12.03
C GLU A 7 -35.10 60.35 -10.68
N LYS A 8 -36.18 60.24 -9.90
CA LYS A 8 -36.19 59.51 -8.64
C LYS A 8 -35.89 58.03 -8.88
N THR A 9 -36.59 57.39 -9.81
CA THR A 9 -36.34 55.97 -10.17
C THR A 9 -34.92 55.75 -10.70
N ALA A 10 -34.37 56.70 -11.47
CA ALA A 10 -32.99 56.60 -11.94
C ALA A 10 -31.95 56.64 -10.79
N ARG A 11 -32.21 57.43 -9.74
CA ARG A 11 -31.35 57.47 -8.55
C ARG A 11 -31.45 56.18 -7.73
N GLU A 12 -32.66 55.68 -7.55
CA GLU A 12 -32.92 54.43 -6.82
C GLU A 12 -32.25 53.23 -7.50
N THR A 13 -32.41 53.10 -8.82
CA THR A 13 -31.77 52.02 -9.59
C THR A 13 -30.24 52.13 -9.54
N LYS A 14 -29.68 53.34 -9.64
CA LYS A 14 -28.23 53.55 -9.48
C LYS A 14 -27.73 53.14 -8.09
N GLN A 15 -28.49 53.44 -7.05
CA GLN A 15 -28.15 53.02 -5.69
C GLN A 15 -28.18 51.50 -5.55
N GLN A 16 -29.22 50.84 -6.05
CA GLN A 16 -29.33 49.37 -6.04
C GLN A 16 -28.16 48.70 -6.77
N VAL A 17 -27.75 49.22 -7.92
CA VAL A 17 -26.59 48.69 -8.67
C VAL A 17 -25.30 48.81 -7.86
N ASN A 18 -25.09 49.94 -7.17
CA ASN A 18 -23.91 50.12 -6.33
C ASN A 18 -23.89 49.14 -5.13
N GLU A 19 -25.04 48.94 -4.50
CA GLU A 19 -25.19 47.99 -3.40
C GLU A 19 -24.92 46.55 -3.87
N MET A 20 -25.50 46.17 -5.01
CA MET A 20 -25.27 44.85 -5.62
C MET A 20 -23.80 44.64 -5.99
N GLN A 21 -23.13 45.67 -6.52
CA GLN A 21 -21.69 45.61 -6.81
C GLN A 21 -20.87 45.42 -5.53
N GLY A 22 -21.25 46.09 -4.43
CA GLY A 22 -20.62 45.93 -3.13
C GLY A 22 -20.73 44.48 -2.61
N LEU A 23 -21.93 43.90 -2.68
CA LEU A 23 -22.17 42.51 -2.29
C LEU A 23 -21.39 41.53 -3.17
N MET A 24 -21.34 41.77 -4.48
CA MET A 24 -20.60 40.92 -5.43
C MET A 24 -19.10 40.92 -5.10
N ASN A 25 -18.53 42.09 -4.77
CA ASN A 25 -17.13 42.18 -4.36
C ASN A 25 -16.88 41.42 -3.05
N GLN A 26 -17.78 41.53 -2.06
CA GLN A 26 -17.66 40.78 -0.80
C GLN A 26 -17.74 39.25 -1.01
N LEU A 27 -18.62 38.80 -1.91
CA LEU A 27 -18.73 37.38 -2.26
C LEU A 27 -17.46 36.89 -2.96
N ASN A 28 -16.91 37.67 -3.88
CA ASN A 28 -15.65 37.35 -4.54
C ASN A 28 -14.49 37.23 -3.53
N ASP A 29 -14.38 38.18 -2.60
CA ASP A 29 -13.36 38.13 -1.55
C ASP A 29 -13.50 36.90 -0.65
N ARG A 30 -14.74 36.53 -0.30
CA ARG A 30 -15.01 35.31 0.48
C ARG A 30 -14.62 34.06 -0.30
N LEU A 31 -14.99 34.00 -1.59
CA LEU A 31 -14.67 32.86 -2.45
C LEU A 31 -13.16 32.69 -2.61
N ILE A 32 -12.42 33.78 -2.86
CA ILE A 32 -10.96 33.76 -2.98
C ILE A 32 -10.32 33.22 -1.68
N LYS A 33 -10.77 33.71 -0.52
CA LYS A 33 -10.28 33.23 0.78
C LYS A 33 -10.55 31.74 0.99
N GLU A 34 -11.72 31.26 0.57
CA GLU A 34 -12.08 29.85 0.71
C GLU A 34 -11.25 28.95 -0.21
N ILE A 35 -11.02 29.37 -1.46
CA ILE A 35 -10.14 28.66 -2.40
C ILE A 35 -8.73 28.53 -1.81
N GLN A 36 -8.15 29.65 -1.36
CA GLN A 36 -6.80 29.63 -0.78
C GLN A 36 -6.72 28.77 0.48
N SER A 37 -7.74 28.82 1.34
CA SER A 37 -7.83 27.97 2.53
C SER A 37 -7.82 26.48 2.15
N ARG A 38 -8.63 26.11 1.15
CA ARG A 38 -8.70 24.73 0.64
C ARG A 38 -7.36 24.26 0.07
N GLU A 39 -6.69 25.08 -0.75
CA GLU A 39 -5.37 24.76 -1.31
C GLU A 39 -4.32 24.50 -0.21
N VAL A 40 -4.33 25.27 0.88
CA VAL A 40 -3.43 25.06 2.01
C VAL A 40 -3.72 23.72 2.71
N THR A 41 -5.00 23.39 2.89
CA THR A 41 -5.36 22.10 3.50
C THR A 41 -4.99 20.91 2.63
N GLU A 42 -5.15 21.03 1.31
CA GLU A 42 -4.79 20.00 0.34
C GLU A 42 -3.29 19.72 0.33
N LYS A 43 -2.46 20.77 0.25
CA LYS A 43 -0.99 20.65 0.34
C LYS A 43 -0.53 19.96 1.63
N LYS A 44 -1.20 20.26 2.76
CA LYS A 44 -0.92 19.60 4.04
C LYS A 44 -1.26 18.11 4.00
N LEU A 45 -2.37 17.73 3.36
CA LEU A 45 -2.75 16.32 3.19
C LEU A 45 -1.74 15.59 2.31
N ASP A 46 -1.34 16.17 1.18
CA ASP A 46 -0.34 15.57 0.29
C ASP A 46 0.98 15.29 1.02
N THR A 47 1.47 16.28 1.79
CA THR A 47 2.69 16.12 2.59
C THR A 47 2.55 14.99 3.62
N ARG A 48 1.38 14.88 4.26
CA ARG A 48 1.12 13.81 5.25
C ARG A 48 1.04 12.44 4.59
N PHE A 49 0.44 12.34 3.39
CA PHE A 49 0.39 11.10 2.62
C PHE A 49 1.78 10.66 2.18
N GLU A 50 2.59 11.57 1.63
CA GLU A 50 3.98 11.27 1.27
C GLU A 50 4.80 10.79 2.47
N LEU A 51 4.62 11.43 3.63
CA LEU A 51 5.30 11.00 4.86
C LEU A 51 4.85 9.60 5.30
N ALA A 52 3.55 9.30 5.21
CA ALA A 52 3.02 7.98 5.52
C ALA A 52 3.57 6.91 4.57
N ASP A 53 3.64 7.22 3.27
CA ASP A 53 4.21 6.34 2.26
C ASP A 53 5.69 6.07 2.51
N ARG A 54 6.50 7.09 2.81
CA ARG A 54 7.92 6.90 3.17
C ARG A 54 8.10 6.06 4.43
N LYS A 55 7.26 6.29 5.45
CA LYS A 55 7.29 5.49 6.69
C LYS A 55 6.93 4.04 6.44
N LEU A 56 5.95 3.79 5.58
CA LEU A 56 5.55 2.44 5.21
C LEU A 56 6.69 1.72 4.48
N GLU A 57 7.33 2.39 3.52
CA GLU A 57 8.46 1.84 2.77
C GLU A 57 9.64 1.50 3.70
N ALA A 58 9.98 2.40 4.63
CA ALA A 58 11.04 2.15 5.61
C ALA A 58 10.74 0.94 6.52
N LYS A 59 9.47 0.74 6.91
CA LYS A 59 9.07 -0.44 7.69
C LYS A 59 9.18 -1.72 6.87
N PHE A 60 8.85 -1.68 5.57
CA PHE A 60 9.03 -2.84 4.71
C PHE A 60 10.50 -3.20 4.51
N GLU A 61 11.36 -2.21 4.28
CA GLU A 61 12.81 -2.45 4.18
C GLU A 61 13.36 -3.09 5.46
N GLN A 62 12.93 -2.60 6.62
CA GLN A 62 13.28 -3.21 7.91
C GLN A 62 12.83 -4.68 8.00
N LEU A 63 11.62 -5.02 7.53
CA LEU A 63 11.13 -6.40 7.50
C LEU A 63 11.94 -7.28 6.54
N PHE A 64 12.29 -6.78 5.35
CA PHE A 64 13.14 -7.50 4.40
C PHE A 64 14.52 -7.79 4.99
N GLN A 65 15.09 -6.82 5.70
CA GLN A 65 16.39 -6.98 6.35
C GLN A 65 16.34 -8.01 7.49
N ILE A 66 15.27 -8.03 8.29
CA ILE A 66 15.05 -9.07 9.32
C ILE A 66 14.91 -10.46 8.67
N MET A 67 14.15 -10.57 7.59
CA MET A 67 13.96 -11.84 6.86
C MET A 67 15.26 -12.34 6.19
N ASN A 68 16.14 -11.43 5.77
CA ASN A 68 17.44 -11.81 5.19
C ASN A 68 18.48 -12.17 6.27
N ASN A 69 18.48 -11.49 7.41
CA ASN A 69 19.41 -11.78 8.52
C ASN A 69 19.03 -13.05 9.31
N THR A 70 17.76 -13.45 9.32
CA THR A 70 17.32 -14.72 9.96
C THR A 70 17.85 -15.97 9.24
N LYS A 71 18.23 -15.87 7.95
CA LYS A 71 18.95 -16.95 7.26
C LYS A 71 20.36 -17.18 7.84
N ALA A 72 20.96 -16.20 8.53
CA ALA A 72 22.31 -16.30 9.08
C ALA A 72 22.35 -16.91 10.50
N THR A 73 21.23 -16.93 11.24
CA THR A 73 21.20 -17.42 12.64
C THR A 73 20.85 -18.90 12.80
N GLU A 74 20.28 -19.57 11.79
CA GLU A 74 20.01 -21.02 11.85
C GLU A 74 21.26 -21.91 11.65
N LEU A 75 22.44 -21.32 11.37
CA LEU A 75 23.68 -22.09 11.15
C LEU A 75 24.59 -22.24 12.38
N LEU A 76 24.20 -21.77 13.57
CA LEU A 76 25.06 -21.81 14.76
C LEU A 76 24.47 -22.50 16.01
N SER A 77 23.22 -23.02 15.97
CA SER A 77 22.58 -23.58 17.19
C SER A 77 22.21 -25.06 17.15
N SER A 78 22.77 -25.89 16.28
CA SER A 78 22.50 -27.34 16.31
C SER A 78 23.76 -28.18 16.16
N SER A 79 24.48 -28.31 17.26
CA SER A 79 25.42 -29.39 17.62
C SER A 79 25.77 -29.12 19.09
N LYS A 80 25.69 -30.02 20.08
CA LYS A 80 25.51 -31.47 20.19
C LYS A 80 25.47 -31.77 21.72
N LEU A 81 24.82 -32.84 22.19
CA LEU A 81 25.24 -33.79 23.28
C LEU A 81 24.04 -34.67 23.79
N PRO A 82 24.28 -35.84 24.44
CA PRO A 82 23.74 -37.15 24.01
C PRO A 82 23.01 -37.99 25.11
N LEU A 83 22.57 -39.20 24.70
CA LEU A 83 22.27 -40.41 25.53
C LEU A 83 20.96 -40.36 26.36
N GLU A 84 20.12 -41.39 26.60
CA GLU A 84 20.15 -42.87 26.74
C GLU A 84 18.67 -43.39 26.62
N THR A 85 18.31 -44.50 25.96
CA THR A 85 18.33 -45.95 26.36
C THR A 85 16.93 -46.52 26.71
N THR A 86 16.48 -47.49 25.89
CA THR A 86 15.57 -48.66 26.10
C THR A 86 14.15 -48.46 26.70
N THR A 87 13.07 -48.99 26.14
CA THR A 87 12.64 -50.42 26.12
C THR A 87 11.32 -50.52 25.29
N GLU A 88 11.20 -51.42 24.30
CA GLU A 88 10.34 -52.65 24.28
C GLU A 88 8.83 -52.41 24.54
N ALA A 89 7.81 -52.97 23.87
CA ALA A 89 7.56 -53.77 22.67
C ALA A 89 6.00 -53.87 22.56
N ASP A 90 5.37 -53.95 21.37
CA ASP A 90 4.26 -54.91 21.09
C ASP A 90 3.77 -54.88 19.61
N HIS A 91 3.23 -56.03 19.19
CA HIS A 91 2.95 -56.60 17.85
C HIS A 91 1.82 -55.89 17.04
N SER A 92 1.56 -56.09 15.73
CA SER A 92 1.63 -57.28 14.87
C SER A 92 1.48 -56.95 13.37
N ALA A 93 1.78 -57.95 12.53
CA ALA A 93 2.16 -57.93 11.11
C ALA A 93 1.03 -57.80 10.05
N THR A 94 1.39 -57.41 8.81
CA THR A 94 1.26 -58.25 7.60
C THR A 94 1.90 -57.65 6.32
N ASN A 95 2.88 -58.40 5.78
CA ASN A 95 3.29 -58.58 4.36
C ASN A 95 4.05 -57.50 3.54
N SER A 96 5.39 -57.47 3.69
CA SER A 96 6.48 -57.82 2.71
C SER A 96 6.53 -57.26 1.25
N PRO A 97 7.68 -57.31 0.52
CA PRO A 97 8.64 -56.20 0.47
C PRO A 97 9.09 -55.85 -0.98
N ARG A 98 9.25 -54.56 -1.32
CA ARG A 98 10.17 -54.18 -2.40
C ARG A 98 11.04 -53.01 -2.00
N LYS A 99 12.26 -53.41 -1.66
CA LYS A 99 13.51 -52.66 -1.58
C LYS A 99 13.67 -51.78 -2.82
N ASN A 100 13.89 -50.49 -2.61
CA ASN A 100 14.89 -49.68 -3.32
C ASN A 100 15.15 -48.42 -2.48
N ARG A 101 16.10 -48.54 -1.57
CA ARG A 101 16.91 -47.41 -1.12
C ARG A 101 17.98 -47.17 -2.17
N VAL A 102 18.01 -45.98 -2.75
CA VAL A 102 19.25 -45.25 -3.06
C VAL A 102 19.00 -43.80 -2.69
N ASP A 103 19.75 -43.37 -1.69
CA ASP A 103 19.95 -41.98 -1.27
C ASP A 103 20.70 -41.21 -2.36
N THR A 104 20.25 -39.99 -2.66
CA THR A 104 21.10 -38.81 -2.98
C THR A 104 20.18 -37.59 -2.83
N ASN A 105 20.21 -36.93 -1.68
CA ASN A 105 21.07 -35.77 -1.43
C ASN A 105 20.65 -34.53 -2.23
N ASP A 106 20.32 -33.48 -1.48
CA ASP A 106 20.48 -32.08 -1.84
C ASP A 106 19.48 -31.46 -2.84
N GLN A 107 18.65 -30.53 -2.34
CA GLN A 107 18.62 -29.14 -2.81
C GLN A 107 17.46 -28.36 -2.17
N GLY A 108 17.83 -27.45 -1.27
CA GLY A 108 17.10 -26.22 -1.00
C GLY A 108 15.73 -26.39 -0.36
N LYS A 109 15.67 -26.20 0.97
CA LYS A 109 14.44 -25.74 1.63
C LYS A 109 14.05 -24.39 1.01
N PHE A 110 13.30 -24.43 -0.09
CA PHE A 110 12.61 -23.26 -0.62
C PHE A 110 11.68 -22.78 0.50
N ILE A 111 12.05 -21.67 1.12
CA ILE A 111 11.12 -20.85 1.88
C ILE A 111 10.02 -20.53 0.87
N ARG A 112 8.92 -21.29 0.90
CA ARG A 112 7.80 -21.10 -0.02
C ARG A 112 7.30 -19.69 0.27
N THR A 113 7.58 -18.75 -0.62
CA THR A 113 6.98 -17.42 -0.57
C THR A 113 5.46 -17.62 -0.47
N PRO A 114 4.79 -17.03 0.53
CA PRO A 114 3.36 -17.25 0.72
C PRO A 114 2.65 -16.81 -0.55
N LYS A 115 1.96 -17.75 -1.21
CA LYS A 115 1.28 -17.54 -2.50
C LYS A 115 0.34 -16.34 -2.37
N LEU A 116 0.83 -15.17 -2.76
CA LEU A 116 0.06 -13.95 -2.81
C LEU A 116 -0.75 -14.00 -4.10
N ASP A 117 -2.01 -13.60 -4.04
CA ASP A 117 -2.79 -13.37 -5.24
C ASP A 117 -2.40 -12.03 -5.87
N PHE A 118 -2.56 -11.92 -7.19
CA PHE A 118 -2.32 -10.68 -7.89
C PHE A 118 -3.29 -9.59 -7.39
N PRO A 119 -2.81 -8.36 -7.10
CA PRO A 119 -3.64 -7.29 -6.57
C PRO A 119 -4.82 -6.97 -7.50
N ARG A 120 -6.06 -7.11 -7.00
CA ARG A 120 -7.26 -6.65 -7.72
C ARG A 120 -7.45 -5.15 -7.53
N PHE A 121 -7.81 -4.46 -8.61
CA PHE A 121 -8.16 -3.05 -8.55
C PHE A 121 -9.62 -2.88 -8.14
N ASP A 122 -9.86 -2.06 -7.12
CA ASP A 122 -11.18 -1.76 -6.56
C ASP A 122 -11.71 -0.37 -6.95
N GLY A 123 -10.94 0.39 -7.73
CA GLY A 123 -11.31 1.74 -8.17
C GLY A 123 -11.00 2.87 -7.18
N SER A 124 -10.60 2.56 -5.93
CA SER A 124 -10.49 3.57 -4.88
C SER A 124 -9.17 4.34 -4.90
N ASN A 125 -8.06 3.64 -5.14
CA ASN A 125 -6.72 4.24 -5.10
C ASN A 125 -5.78 3.62 -6.15
N PRO A 126 -5.70 4.22 -7.36
CA PRO A 126 -4.88 3.68 -8.46
C PRO A 126 -3.38 3.68 -8.13
N ARG A 127 -2.90 4.64 -7.33
CA ARG A 127 -1.47 4.71 -6.93
C ARG A 127 -1.12 3.59 -5.95
N ALA A 128 -1.97 3.32 -4.97
CA ALA A 128 -1.77 2.21 -4.04
C ALA A 128 -1.87 0.86 -4.75
N TRP A 129 -2.79 0.72 -5.70
CA TRP A 129 -2.90 -0.49 -6.52
C TRP A 129 -1.64 -0.72 -7.36
N ALA A 130 -1.16 0.30 -8.08
CA ALA A 130 0.07 0.21 -8.86
C ALA A 130 1.28 -0.21 -7.99
N ARG A 131 1.40 0.33 -6.77
CA ARG A 131 2.47 -0.06 -5.83
C ARG A 131 2.38 -1.53 -5.42
N LYS A 132 1.18 -2.04 -5.09
CA LYS A 132 0.97 -3.46 -4.80
C LYS A 132 1.37 -4.33 -5.99
N CYS A 133 1.09 -3.89 -7.22
CA CYS A 133 1.51 -4.61 -8.44
C CYS A 133 3.03 -4.67 -8.56
N THR A 134 3.74 -3.57 -8.34
CA THR A 134 5.22 -3.56 -8.37
C THR A 134 5.82 -4.51 -7.33
N GLN A 135 5.29 -4.49 -6.10
CA GLN A 135 5.72 -5.38 -5.01
C GLN A 135 5.46 -6.86 -5.34
N PHE A 136 4.33 -7.17 -5.98
CA PHE A 136 4.02 -8.52 -6.42
C PHE A 136 5.12 -9.08 -7.34
N PHE A 137 5.54 -8.31 -8.35
CA PHE A 137 6.59 -8.75 -9.28
C PHE A 137 7.99 -8.82 -8.67
N GLN A 138 8.26 -8.05 -7.60
CA GLN A 138 9.51 -8.17 -6.84
C GLN A 138 9.58 -9.48 -6.03
N LEU A 139 8.46 -9.92 -5.46
CA LEU A 139 8.36 -11.16 -4.68
C LEU A 139 8.22 -12.41 -5.56
N TYR A 140 7.65 -12.25 -6.74
CA TYR A 140 7.50 -13.28 -7.77
C TYR A 140 8.23 -12.84 -9.04
N PRO A 141 9.58 -12.76 -9.00
CA PRO A 141 10.34 -12.50 -10.21
C PRO A 141 10.01 -13.60 -11.20
N MET A 142 9.37 -13.21 -12.30
CA MET A 142 9.09 -14.12 -13.40
C MET A 142 10.42 -14.37 -14.09
N ASP A 143 10.88 -15.62 -14.18
CA ASP A 143 12.02 -15.95 -15.01
C ASP A 143 11.71 -15.50 -16.44
N ASP A 144 12.50 -14.56 -16.96
CA ASP A 144 12.34 -14.03 -18.32
C ASP A 144 12.37 -15.14 -19.39
N LEU A 145 12.86 -16.33 -19.03
CA LEU A 145 12.88 -17.54 -19.86
C LEU A 145 11.48 -18.10 -20.20
N LYS A 146 10.39 -17.61 -19.59
CA LYS A 146 9.01 -18.01 -19.91
C LYS A 146 8.23 -16.99 -20.74
N ARG A 147 8.89 -15.92 -21.22
CA ARG A 147 8.29 -14.93 -22.14
C ARG A 147 8.39 -15.29 -23.63
N LEU A 148 8.89 -16.48 -23.97
CA LEU A 148 8.95 -17.01 -25.34
C LEU A 148 8.06 -18.24 -25.49
N VAL A 149 6.74 -18.05 -25.64
CA VAL A 149 5.84 -18.86 -26.48
C VAL A 149 4.67 -17.99 -26.91
#